data_AF-A0AA37V662-F1
#
_entry.id   AF-A0AA37V662-F1
#
_cell.length_a   1.000
_cell.length_b   1.000
_cell.length_c   1.000
_cell.angle_alpha   90.00
_cell.angle_beta   90.00
_cell.angle_gamma   90.00
#
_symmetry.space_group_name_H-M   'P 1'
#
loop_
_entity.id
_entity.type
_entity.pdbx_description
1 polymer ?
#
loop_
_entity_poly.entity_id
_entity_poly.type
_entity_poly.pdbx_seq_one_letter_code
_entity_poly.pdbx_strand_id
1 'polypeptide(L)'
;MFIVIAGILAIVGALTGAYYFAMRPVVLKIAVGPPNSDDLKVVQALTQAFSQSHAYVRLRPVSTEGAGESAQALAAGKVDLAIVRGDLEVPKNAQAVATLRKNVAVLWVPPAAKGKGRKGAAKITKISQLAGHKVGVIGRTPANVNLLKVILHQYGVDAGKVEIIQFPITEAAEAVRSQKADVYLAAGPVNSKITADAIAAATKDGGVPTFLAIDSAEAIAQNHPEYEAAEIPAGAFGGSPDRPEDEVKTISFNHHIVARKGLADSTVSAFTHQLFSVRQQLLSEFPLAAKIETPDTDKDAAIPAHPGAAAFVDGEEKTFLDRYSDYIWWGLMALSAMGSAGAWFAGYLKRDERTINTSLRDRLLEMIPLARKSDSTEELDQLQAEADEILRNTLTCFEDGAIEHAALTAFNIALEQFHNAVADRKLILMSMPANLQRTSAQLRAAGT
;
A
#
# COMPACT_ATOMS: atom_id res chain seq x y z
N MET A 1 -7.94 -15.84 -37.29
CA MET A 1 -9.04 -15.62 -36.32
C MET A 1 -8.70 -16.15 -34.92
N PHE A 2 -8.37 -17.43 -34.75
CA PHE A 2 -8.07 -18.03 -33.43
C PHE A 2 -6.91 -17.39 -32.66
N ILE A 3 -5.84 -16.97 -33.34
CA ILE A 3 -4.68 -16.31 -32.71
C ILE A 3 -5.07 -14.95 -32.10
N VAL A 4 -5.94 -14.20 -32.78
CA VAL A 4 -6.43 -12.89 -32.31
C VAL A 4 -7.32 -13.07 -31.08
N ILE A 5 -8.20 -14.06 -31.10
CA ILE A 5 -9.07 -14.40 -29.95
C ILE A 5 -8.22 -14.87 -28.75
N ALA A 6 -7.20 -15.70 -28.97
CA ALA A 6 -6.29 -16.14 -27.93
C ALA A 6 -5.50 -14.96 -27.32
N GLY A 7 -5.05 -14.02 -28.14
CA GLY A 7 -4.38 -12.81 -27.67
C GLY A 7 -5.28 -11.92 -26.81
N ILE A 8 -6.53 -11.70 -27.22
CA ILE A 8 -7.50 -10.92 -26.44
C ILE A 8 -7.81 -11.61 -25.11
N LEU A 9 -8.03 -12.92 -25.10
CA LEU A 9 -8.28 -13.69 -23.87
C LEU A 9 -7.08 -13.65 -22.91
N ALA A 10 -5.85 -13.69 -23.43
CA ALA A 10 -4.64 -13.56 -22.60
C ALA A 10 -4.54 -12.17 -21.94
N ILE A 11 -4.86 -11.11 -22.67
CA ILE A 11 -4.87 -9.74 -22.13
C ILE A 11 -5.96 -9.58 -21.06
N VAL A 12 -7.18 -10.06 -21.33
CA VAL A 12 -8.28 -10.03 -20.36
C VAL A 12 -7.90 -10.84 -19.11
N GLY A 13 -7.34 -12.03 -19.27
CA GLY A 13 -6.86 -12.86 -18.15
C GLY A 13 -5.78 -12.17 -17.33
N ALA A 14 -4.82 -11.50 -17.97
CA ALA A 14 -3.77 -10.74 -17.29
C ALA A 14 -4.35 -9.53 -16.54
N LEU A 15 -5.29 -8.80 -17.14
CA LEU A 15 -5.96 -7.65 -16.51
C LEU A 15 -6.82 -8.09 -15.32
N THR A 16 -7.60 -9.16 -15.47
CA THR A 16 -8.41 -9.72 -14.38
C THR A 16 -7.53 -10.29 -13.27
N GLY A 17 -6.42 -10.95 -13.61
CA GLY A 17 -5.44 -11.45 -12.64
C GLY A 17 -4.75 -10.33 -11.87
N ALA A 18 -4.32 -9.27 -12.57
CA ALA A 18 -3.72 -8.08 -11.96
C ALA A 18 -4.72 -7.35 -11.05
N TYR A 19 -5.97 -7.18 -11.51
CA TYR A 19 -7.05 -6.59 -10.72
C TYR A 19 -7.35 -7.41 -9.46
N TYR A 20 -7.46 -8.75 -9.60
CA TYR A 20 -7.69 -9.64 -8.46
C TYR A 20 -6.55 -9.56 -7.44
N PHE A 21 -5.30 -9.49 -7.90
CA PHE A 21 -4.14 -9.38 -7.01
C PHE A 21 -4.08 -8.00 -6.33
N ALA A 22 -4.42 -6.93 -7.05
CA ALA A 22 -4.48 -5.56 -6.52
C ALA A 22 -5.64 -5.35 -5.53
N MET A 23 -6.75 -6.09 -5.66
CA MET A 23 -7.90 -6.00 -4.76
C MET A 23 -7.85 -6.96 -3.56
N ARG A 24 -6.78 -7.73 -3.40
CA ARG A 24 -6.68 -8.62 -2.23
C ARG A 24 -6.63 -7.79 -0.94
N PRO A 25 -7.48 -8.09 0.06
CA PRO A 25 -7.46 -7.36 1.31
C PRO A 25 -6.13 -7.58 2.03
N VAL A 26 -5.54 -6.49 2.53
CA VAL A 26 -4.29 -6.52 3.28
C VAL A 26 -4.61 -6.68 4.76
N VAL A 27 -4.06 -7.71 5.41
CA VAL A 27 -4.25 -7.94 6.84
C VAL A 27 -3.07 -7.34 7.60
N LEU A 28 -3.31 -6.30 8.40
CA LEU A 28 -2.33 -5.68 9.29
C LEU A 28 -2.46 -6.21 10.71
N LYS A 29 -1.33 -6.63 11.30
CA LYS A 29 -1.28 -6.99 12.71
C LYS A 29 -1.11 -5.75 13.56
N ILE A 30 -1.99 -5.55 14.54
CA ILE A 30 -1.95 -4.41 15.46
C ILE A 30 -1.71 -4.88 16.90
N ALA A 31 -0.57 -4.50 17.49
CA ALA A 31 -0.28 -4.77 18.90
C ALA A 31 -1.03 -3.80 19.81
N VAL A 32 -1.74 -4.34 20.80
CA VAL A 32 -2.51 -3.56 21.76
C VAL A 32 -2.54 -4.24 23.12
N GLY A 33 -2.32 -3.48 24.19
CA GLY A 33 -2.28 -3.98 25.55
C GLY A 33 -2.39 -2.87 26.56
N PRO A 34 -2.69 -3.16 27.84
CA PRO A 34 -2.92 -4.51 28.41
C PRO A 34 -4.29 -5.12 28.01
N PRO A 35 -4.54 -6.41 28.32
CA PRO A 35 -5.87 -7.01 28.21
C PRO A 35 -6.91 -6.23 29.01
N ASN A 36 -8.15 -6.19 28.52
CA ASN A 36 -9.28 -5.42 29.10
C ASN A 36 -9.09 -3.89 29.11
N SER A 37 -8.05 -3.36 28.48
CA SER A 37 -7.91 -1.91 28.26
C SER A 37 -8.97 -1.36 27.30
N ASP A 38 -9.24 -0.07 27.40
CA ASP A 38 -10.10 0.61 26.43
C ASP A 38 -9.45 0.66 25.04
N ASP A 39 -8.12 0.63 24.95
CA ASP A 39 -7.39 0.47 23.68
C ASP A 39 -7.76 -0.81 22.95
N LEU A 40 -7.77 -1.94 23.66
CA LEU A 40 -8.11 -3.23 23.07
C LEU A 40 -9.56 -3.23 22.56
N LYS A 41 -10.48 -2.65 23.32
CA LYS A 41 -11.90 -2.55 22.93
C LYS A 41 -12.08 -1.70 21.66
N VAL A 42 -11.37 -0.56 21.57
CA VAL A 42 -11.41 0.30 20.38
C VAL A 42 -10.84 -0.43 19.15
N VAL A 43 -9.72 -1.16 19.30
CA VAL A 43 -9.15 -1.95 18.20
C VAL A 43 -10.08 -3.09 17.78
N GLN A 44 -10.78 -3.73 18.72
CA GLN A 44 -11.77 -4.76 18.41
C GLN A 44 -12.97 -4.17 17.64
N ALA A 45 -13.47 -3.02 18.07
CA ALA A 45 -14.55 -2.31 17.37
C ALA A 45 -14.12 -1.89 15.95
N LEU A 46 -12.90 -1.37 15.80
CA LEU A 46 -12.30 -1.07 14.50
C LEU A 46 -12.21 -2.29 13.60
N THR A 47 -11.75 -3.42 14.16
CA THR A 47 -11.64 -4.69 13.43
C THR A 47 -13.01 -5.15 12.93
N GLN A 48 -14.03 -5.02 13.77
CA GLN A 48 -15.41 -5.38 13.43
C GLN A 48 -15.99 -4.45 12.35
N ALA A 49 -15.82 -3.13 12.51
CA ALA A 49 -16.26 -2.14 11.54
C ALA A 49 -15.61 -2.35 10.16
N PHE A 50 -14.31 -2.61 10.12
CA PHE A 50 -13.58 -2.87 8.87
C PHE A 50 -14.04 -4.17 8.20
N SER A 51 -14.40 -5.19 8.99
CA SER A 51 -14.96 -6.43 8.44
C SER A 51 -16.35 -6.22 7.85
N GLN A 52 -17.18 -5.36 8.46
CA GLN A 52 -18.54 -5.07 7.98
C GLN A 52 -18.53 -4.22 6.71
N SER A 53 -17.65 -3.22 6.64
CA SER A 53 -17.53 -2.32 5.48
C SER A 53 -16.79 -2.92 4.29
N HIS A 54 -16.38 -4.20 4.38
CA HIS A 54 -15.55 -4.87 3.36
C HIS A 54 -14.29 -4.07 3.02
N ALA A 55 -13.70 -3.46 4.06
CA ALA A 55 -12.52 -2.63 3.94
C ALA A 55 -11.35 -3.37 3.29
N TYR A 56 -10.60 -2.65 2.46
CA TYR A 56 -9.36 -3.16 1.85
C TYR A 56 -8.31 -3.53 2.90
N VAL A 57 -8.23 -2.77 4.01
CA VAL A 57 -7.34 -3.12 5.13
C VAL A 57 -8.16 -3.82 6.21
N ARG A 58 -7.67 -4.99 6.64
CA ARG A 58 -8.22 -5.75 7.76
C ARG A 58 -7.26 -5.72 8.92
N LEU A 59 -7.78 -5.63 10.13
CA LEU A 59 -6.97 -5.63 11.35
C LEU A 59 -6.96 -7.01 12.00
N ARG A 60 -5.81 -7.39 12.53
CA ARG A 60 -5.66 -8.53 13.42
C ARG A 60 -5.06 -8.07 14.74
N PRO A 61 -5.87 -7.94 15.81
CA PRO A 61 -5.35 -7.55 17.12
C PRO A 61 -4.41 -8.63 17.68
N VAL A 62 -3.30 -8.17 18.25
CA VAL A 62 -2.33 -8.97 19.00
C VAL A 62 -2.26 -8.39 20.41
N SER A 63 -2.74 -9.15 21.39
CA SER A 63 -2.72 -8.71 22.78
C SER A 63 -1.30 -8.73 23.35
N THR A 64 -0.92 -7.64 23.99
CA THR A 64 0.34 -7.49 24.75
C THR A 64 0.04 -7.15 26.20
N GLU A 65 1.02 -7.25 27.09
CA GLU A 65 0.91 -6.88 28.51
C GLU A 65 0.88 -5.35 28.73
N GLY A 66 1.23 -4.54 27.72
CA GLY A 66 1.13 -3.09 27.80
C GLY A 66 1.68 -2.35 26.58
N ALA A 67 1.48 -1.03 26.56
CA ALA A 67 1.93 -0.16 25.47
C ALA A 67 3.45 -0.22 25.20
N GLY A 68 4.27 -0.43 26.24
CA GLY A 68 5.72 -0.62 26.07
C GLY A 68 6.08 -1.91 25.33
N GLU A 69 5.38 -3.01 25.62
CA GLU A 69 5.58 -4.27 24.89
C GLU A 69 5.03 -4.19 23.46
N SER A 70 3.91 -3.47 23.26
CA SER A 70 3.41 -3.16 21.90
C SER A 70 4.44 -2.41 21.07
N ALA A 71 5.12 -1.43 21.68
CA ALA A 71 6.20 -0.69 21.04
C ALA A 71 7.38 -1.61 20.68
N GLN A 72 7.80 -2.51 21.59
CA GLN A 72 8.86 -3.49 21.31
C GLN A 72 8.47 -4.50 20.22
N ALA A 73 7.21 -4.94 20.18
CA ALA A 73 6.71 -5.83 19.14
C ALA A 73 6.78 -5.18 17.75
N LEU A 74 6.50 -3.88 17.66
CA LEU A 74 6.66 -3.08 16.45
C LEU A 74 8.14 -2.91 16.08
N ALA A 75 8.99 -2.60 17.07
CA ALA A 75 10.43 -2.49 16.88
C ALA A 75 11.03 -3.78 16.30
N ALA A 76 10.60 -4.93 16.82
CA ALA A 76 11.01 -6.26 16.38
C ALA A 76 10.39 -6.71 15.04
N GLY A 77 9.49 -5.92 14.44
CA GLY A 77 8.81 -6.26 13.19
C GLY A 77 7.84 -7.44 13.31
N LYS A 78 7.40 -7.79 14.53
CA LYS A 78 6.41 -8.86 14.76
C LYS A 78 4.99 -8.44 14.38
N VAL A 79 4.74 -7.12 14.39
CA VAL A 79 3.48 -6.47 14.05
C VAL A 79 3.70 -5.31 13.07
N ASP A 80 2.64 -4.93 12.37
CA ASP A 80 2.67 -3.85 11.37
C ASP A 80 2.27 -2.50 11.98
N LEU A 81 1.34 -2.56 12.94
CA LEU A 81 0.80 -1.44 13.70
C LEU A 81 0.94 -1.71 15.21
N ALA A 82 1.00 -0.66 16.02
CA ALA A 82 0.94 -0.77 17.46
C ALA A 82 0.26 0.46 18.07
N ILE A 83 -0.42 0.26 19.21
CA ILE A 83 -0.82 1.37 20.08
C ILE A 83 0.32 1.63 21.06
N VAL A 84 0.88 2.84 20.98
CA VAL A 84 2.02 3.27 21.78
C VAL A 84 1.65 4.54 22.53
N ARG A 85 2.15 4.66 23.75
CA ARG A 85 2.05 5.87 24.55
C ARG A 85 3.21 6.81 24.21
N GLY A 86 2.92 8.09 23.98
CA GLY A 86 3.93 9.09 23.68
C GLY A 86 4.96 9.27 24.80
N ASP A 87 4.57 9.00 26.05
CA ASP A 87 5.43 9.11 27.25
C ASP A 87 6.33 7.89 27.53
N LEU A 88 6.36 6.91 26.62
CA LEU A 88 7.24 5.76 26.69
C LEU A 88 8.31 5.83 25.61
N GLU A 89 9.34 4.99 25.73
CA GLU A 89 10.37 4.90 24.70
C GLU A 89 9.75 4.42 23.37
N VAL A 90 9.58 5.37 22.45
CA VAL A 90 9.03 5.11 21.11
C VAL A 90 10.15 4.60 20.20
N PRO A 91 9.98 3.46 19.53
CA PRO A 91 10.95 2.93 18.59
C PRO A 91 11.22 3.91 17.44
N LYS A 92 12.48 4.06 17.02
CA LYS A 92 12.87 4.93 15.89
C LYS A 92 12.25 4.52 14.55
N ASN A 93 11.75 3.29 14.45
CA ASN A 93 11.05 2.78 13.28
C ASN A 93 9.52 2.88 13.40
N ALA A 94 9.00 3.53 14.43
CA ALA A 94 7.59 3.85 14.58
C ALA A 94 7.28 5.21 13.94
N GLN A 95 6.16 5.30 13.22
CA GLN A 95 5.66 6.54 12.64
C GLN A 95 4.19 6.70 12.99
N ALA A 96 3.77 7.91 13.37
CA ALA A 96 2.41 8.19 13.81
C ALA A 96 1.43 8.13 12.63
N VAL A 97 0.33 7.40 12.82
CA VAL A 97 -0.75 7.27 11.84
C VAL A 97 -2.00 8.01 12.30
N ALA A 98 -2.28 7.97 13.60
CA ALA A 98 -3.37 8.73 14.22
C ALA A 98 -3.12 8.87 15.72
N THR A 99 -3.65 9.92 16.31
CA THR A 99 -3.72 10.08 17.76
C THR A 99 -5.05 9.51 18.23
N LEU A 100 -5.02 8.43 19.02
CA LEU A 100 -6.23 7.72 19.45
C LEU A 100 -6.99 8.50 20.53
N ARG A 101 -6.24 9.06 21.49
CA ARG A 101 -6.77 9.88 22.58
C ARG A 101 -5.67 10.57 23.37
N LYS A 102 -6.08 11.62 24.08
CA LYS A 102 -5.29 12.33 25.09
C LYS A 102 -5.66 11.84 26.49
N ASN A 103 -4.66 11.46 27.27
CA ASN A 103 -4.81 11.08 28.68
C ASN A 103 -4.24 12.19 29.57
N VAL A 104 -4.81 12.37 30.75
CA VAL A 104 -4.34 13.30 31.77
C VAL A 104 -3.88 12.57 33.04
N ALA A 105 -2.96 13.16 33.77
CA ALA A 105 -2.65 12.75 35.13
C ALA A 105 -3.68 13.34 36.10
N VAL A 106 -4.21 12.54 37.02
CA VAL A 106 -5.13 13.00 38.06
C VAL A 106 -4.58 12.57 39.40
N LEU A 107 -4.15 13.54 40.20
CA LEU A 107 -3.72 13.31 41.56
C LEU A 107 -4.79 13.82 42.52
N TRP A 108 -5.21 12.96 43.46
CA TRP A 108 -6.14 13.37 44.50
C TRP A 108 -5.86 12.70 45.83
N VAL A 109 -6.31 13.37 46.88
CA VAL A 109 -6.22 12.96 48.27
C VAL A 109 -7.64 12.65 48.74
N PRO A 110 -7.94 11.41 49.19
CA PRO A 110 -9.24 11.11 49.76
C PRO A 110 -9.47 11.92 51.04
N PRO A 111 -10.71 12.26 51.39
CA PRO A 111 -11.02 12.95 52.64
C PRO A 111 -10.58 12.10 53.85
N ALA A 112 -10.13 12.74 54.93
CA ALA A 112 -9.72 12.02 56.13
C ALA A 112 -10.87 11.18 56.70
N ALA A 113 -10.63 9.88 56.95
CA ALA A 113 -11.66 9.01 57.52
C ALA A 113 -12.09 9.50 58.90
N LYS A 114 -13.39 9.76 59.07
CA LYS A 114 -14.00 10.02 60.37
C LYS A 114 -14.03 8.70 61.16
N GLY A 115 -13.00 8.42 61.98
CA GLY A 115 -13.07 7.33 62.96
C GLY A 115 -11.78 6.65 63.40
N LYS A 116 -10.65 6.79 62.68
CA LYS A 116 -9.34 6.31 63.17
C LYS A 116 -8.46 7.51 63.50
N GLY A 117 -8.01 7.59 64.75
CA GLY A 117 -7.34 8.74 65.34
C GLY A 117 -5.97 9.07 64.72
N ARG A 118 -5.94 9.53 63.47
CA ARG A 118 -4.82 10.29 62.91
C ARG A 118 -5.04 11.77 63.25
N LYS A 119 -4.98 12.08 64.55
CA LYS A 119 -4.80 13.46 65.02
C LYS A 119 -3.46 13.94 64.43
N GLY A 120 -3.51 14.75 63.37
CA GLY A 120 -2.32 15.37 62.77
C GLY A 120 -1.94 14.91 61.37
N ALA A 121 -2.79 14.21 60.60
CA ALA A 121 -2.52 14.06 59.17
C ALA A 121 -2.60 15.44 58.50
N ALA A 122 -1.44 16.01 58.15
CA ALA A 122 -1.36 17.27 57.44
C ALA A 122 -2.20 17.19 56.17
N LYS A 123 -3.03 18.21 55.91
CA LYS A 123 -3.83 18.28 54.69
C LYS A 123 -2.86 18.43 53.52
N ILE A 124 -2.68 17.36 52.74
CA ILE A 124 -1.84 17.37 51.54
C ILE A 124 -2.59 18.21 50.50
N THR A 125 -2.04 19.36 50.14
CA THR A 125 -2.59 20.27 49.12
C THR A 125 -1.62 20.53 47.98
N LYS A 126 -0.34 20.13 48.12
CA LYS A 126 0.70 20.33 47.12
C LYS A 126 1.52 19.07 46.90
N ILE A 127 2.07 18.93 45.69
CA ILE A 127 2.93 17.79 45.29
C ILE A 127 4.20 17.71 46.14
N SER A 128 4.76 18.85 46.59
CA SER A 128 5.93 18.88 47.46
C SER A 128 5.71 18.21 48.83
N GLN A 129 4.46 18.03 49.26
CA GLN A 129 4.09 17.40 50.53
C GLN A 129 3.96 15.87 50.41
N LEU A 130 4.16 15.29 49.23
CA LEU A 130 4.08 13.84 49.01
C LEU A 130 5.24 13.07 49.66
N ALA A 131 6.35 13.74 50.00
CA ALA A 131 7.46 13.12 50.72
C ALA A 131 6.99 12.52 52.05
N GLY A 132 7.31 11.24 52.28
CA GLY A 132 6.92 10.49 53.48
C GLY A 132 5.50 9.91 53.45
N HIS A 133 4.73 10.10 52.37
CA HIS A 133 3.38 9.58 52.22
C HIS A 133 3.31 8.40 51.25
N LYS A 134 2.22 7.63 51.34
CA LYS A 134 1.94 6.51 50.44
C LYS A 134 1.16 7.01 49.22
N VAL A 135 1.68 6.76 48.03
CA VAL A 135 1.02 7.11 46.76
C VAL A 135 0.55 5.83 46.04
N GLY A 136 -0.77 5.72 45.88
CA GLY A 136 -1.45 4.67 45.16
C GLY A 136 -1.55 4.97 43.67
N VAL A 137 -0.79 4.27 42.84
CA VAL A 137 -0.87 4.40 41.37
C VAL A 137 -1.89 3.40 40.84
N ILE A 138 -2.91 3.89 40.14
CA ILE A 138 -3.93 3.03 39.53
C ILE A 138 -3.41 2.51 38.18
N GLY A 139 -3.53 1.19 38.01
CA GLY A 139 -2.94 0.44 36.91
C GLY A 139 -1.59 -0.19 37.30
N ARG A 140 -1.33 -1.39 36.77
CA ARG A 140 -0.07 -2.13 36.99
C ARG A 140 1.04 -1.76 35.99
N THR A 141 0.80 -0.75 35.16
CA THR A 141 1.74 -0.38 34.11
C THR A 141 2.91 0.42 34.69
N PRO A 142 4.18 0.05 34.41
CA PRO A 142 5.35 0.81 34.84
C PRO A 142 5.33 2.28 34.38
N ALA A 143 4.68 2.55 33.24
CA ALA A 143 4.50 3.89 32.67
C ALA A 143 3.86 4.88 33.66
N ASN A 144 2.84 4.47 34.42
CA ASN A 144 2.17 5.36 35.37
C ASN A 144 3.07 5.68 36.58
N VAL A 145 3.99 4.77 36.93
CA VAL A 145 4.97 5.00 37.99
C VAL A 145 6.08 5.93 37.51
N ASN A 146 6.53 5.80 36.27
CA ASN A 146 7.50 6.72 35.69
C ASN A 146 6.93 8.14 35.57
N LEU A 147 5.66 8.28 35.14
CA LEU A 147 4.94 9.55 35.15
C LEU A 147 4.96 10.20 36.54
N LEU A 148 4.65 9.45 37.60
CA LEU A 148 4.73 9.95 38.98
C LEU A 148 6.15 10.43 39.32
N LYS A 149 7.18 9.67 38.94
CA LYS A 149 8.58 10.04 39.22
C LYS A 149 8.99 11.33 38.52
N VAL A 150 8.56 11.54 37.27
CA VAL A 150 8.81 12.79 36.52
C VAL A 150 8.18 13.97 37.25
N ILE A 151 6.92 13.83 37.66
CA ILE A 151 6.22 14.85 38.46
C ILE A 151 6.97 15.11 39.77
N LEU A 152 7.32 14.08 40.54
CA LEU A 152 8.02 14.24 41.82
C LEU A 152 9.38 14.93 41.64
N HIS A 153 10.15 14.55 40.61
CA HIS A 153 11.45 15.13 40.31
C HIS A 153 11.35 16.62 39.99
N GLN A 154 10.37 17.04 39.18
CA GLN A 154 10.15 18.46 38.87
C GLN A 154 9.89 19.29 40.14
N TYR A 155 9.21 18.72 41.12
CA TYR A 155 8.91 19.38 42.40
C TYR A 155 10.01 19.20 43.47
N GLY A 156 11.14 18.60 43.12
CA GLY A 156 12.27 18.35 44.04
C GLY A 156 11.97 17.30 45.12
N VAL A 157 10.95 16.46 44.92
CA VAL A 157 10.61 15.36 45.82
C VAL A 157 11.35 14.11 45.38
N ASP A 158 12.15 13.57 46.29
CA ASP A 158 12.84 12.29 46.07
C ASP A 158 11.83 11.14 46.04
N ALA A 159 11.76 10.43 44.92
CA ALA A 159 10.88 9.28 44.74
C ALA A 159 11.16 8.15 45.75
N GLY A 160 12.38 8.04 46.28
CA GLY A 160 12.73 7.07 47.34
C GLY A 160 12.10 7.40 48.70
N LYS A 161 11.66 8.64 48.91
CA LYS A 161 10.95 9.07 50.12
C LYS A 161 9.44 8.89 50.03
N VAL A 162 8.93 8.39 48.90
CA VAL A 162 7.51 8.17 48.64
C VAL A 162 7.27 6.68 48.51
N GLU A 163 6.33 6.12 49.30
CA GLU A 163 5.98 4.71 49.18
C GLU A 163 4.97 4.54 48.04
N ILE A 164 5.42 4.02 46.90
CA ILE A 164 4.60 3.84 45.71
C ILE A 164 3.97 2.44 45.72
N ILE A 165 2.64 2.38 45.71
CA ILE A 165 1.87 1.12 45.67
C ILE A 165 1.02 1.11 44.41
N GLN A 166 1.10 0.05 43.60
CA GLN A 166 0.26 -0.10 42.42
C GLN A 166 -1.02 -0.88 42.74
N PHE A 167 -2.16 -0.38 42.25
CA PHE A 167 -3.45 -1.04 42.36
C PHE A 167 -3.97 -1.47 40.99
N PRO A 168 -4.50 -2.70 40.84
CA PRO A 168 -5.26 -3.09 39.66
C PRO A 168 -6.45 -2.14 39.43
N ILE A 169 -6.79 -1.93 38.16
CA ILE A 169 -7.95 -1.12 37.76
C ILE A 169 -9.24 -1.62 38.43
N THR A 170 -9.41 -2.94 38.55
CA THR A 170 -10.58 -3.58 39.17
C THR A 170 -10.66 -3.38 40.68
N GLU A 171 -9.53 -3.13 41.34
CA GLU A 171 -9.43 -2.95 42.79
C GLU A 171 -9.32 -1.48 43.19
N ALA A 172 -9.20 -0.57 42.21
CA ALA A 172 -8.93 0.86 42.45
C ALA A 172 -9.98 1.49 43.40
N ALA A 173 -11.26 1.28 43.13
CA ALA A 173 -12.33 1.84 43.96
C ALA A 173 -12.32 1.30 45.40
N GLU A 174 -11.97 0.02 45.59
CA GLU A 174 -11.88 -0.58 46.92
C GLU A 174 -10.62 -0.13 47.67
N ALA A 175 -9.49 -0.02 46.96
CA ALA A 175 -8.24 0.50 47.54
C ALA A 175 -8.41 1.94 48.03
N VAL A 176 -9.08 2.78 47.24
CA VAL A 176 -9.39 4.17 47.59
C VAL A 176 -10.35 4.24 48.77
N ARG A 177 -11.43 3.44 48.75
CA ARG A 177 -12.41 3.36 49.86
C ARG A 177 -11.77 2.91 51.17
N SER A 178 -10.92 1.89 51.12
CA SER A 178 -10.20 1.37 52.28
C SER A 178 -8.97 2.21 52.68
N GLN A 179 -8.71 3.31 51.96
CA GLN A 179 -7.60 4.23 52.20
C GLN A 179 -6.24 3.52 52.35
N LYS A 180 -5.95 2.58 51.43
CA LYS A 180 -4.67 1.84 51.42
C LYS A 180 -3.45 2.72 51.11
N ALA A 181 -3.68 3.89 50.50
CA ALA A 181 -2.70 4.93 50.26
C ALA A 181 -3.26 6.31 50.68
N ASP A 182 -2.35 7.25 50.96
CA ASP A 182 -2.68 8.62 51.37
C ASP A 182 -3.02 9.52 50.16
N VAL A 183 -2.43 9.26 48.99
CA VAL A 183 -2.68 9.99 47.73
C VAL A 183 -2.85 8.98 46.60
N TYR A 184 -3.69 9.26 45.61
CA TYR A 184 -3.87 8.40 44.45
C TYR A 184 -3.51 9.14 43.16
N LEU A 185 -2.90 8.41 42.22
CA LEU A 185 -2.64 8.84 40.87
C LEU A 185 -3.38 7.93 39.89
N ALA A 186 -4.22 8.51 39.04
CA ALA A 186 -4.74 7.86 37.85
C ALA A 186 -4.20 8.56 36.60
N ALA A 187 -3.87 7.79 35.58
CA ALA A 187 -3.45 8.30 34.29
C ALA A 187 -4.40 7.76 33.22
N GLY A 188 -5.27 8.62 32.67
CA GLY A 188 -6.36 8.19 31.80
C GLY A 188 -7.13 9.36 31.19
N PRO A 189 -8.11 9.09 30.31
CA PRO A 189 -8.99 10.12 29.78
C PRO A 189 -9.75 10.85 30.89
N VAL A 190 -10.05 12.14 30.70
CA VAL A 190 -10.81 12.96 31.65
C VAL A 190 -12.17 12.33 31.99
N ASN A 191 -12.82 11.70 31.00
CA ASN A 191 -14.11 11.02 31.16
C ASN A 191 -13.98 9.51 31.49
N SER A 192 -12.85 9.07 32.02
CA SER A 192 -12.66 7.66 32.39
C SER A 192 -13.55 7.27 33.55
N LYS A 193 -14.38 6.24 33.35
CA LYS A 193 -15.20 5.65 34.43
C LYS A 193 -14.35 5.11 35.57
N ILE A 194 -13.17 4.57 35.27
CA ILE A 194 -12.24 4.03 36.28
C ILE A 194 -11.84 5.14 37.26
N THR A 195 -11.43 6.28 36.73
CA THR A 195 -11.01 7.44 37.54
C THR A 195 -12.20 8.05 38.27
N ALA A 196 -13.33 8.23 37.60
CA ALA A 196 -14.55 8.76 38.20
C ALA A 196 -15.08 7.86 39.34
N ASP A 197 -15.11 6.54 39.16
CA ASP A 197 -15.55 5.58 40.18
C ASP A 197 -14.59 5.53 41.37
N ALA A 198 -13.28 5.63 41.12
CA ALA A 198 -12.27 5.70 42.17
C ALA A 198 -12.40 6.98 43.00
N ILE A 199 -12.59 8.13 42.36
CA ILE A 199 -12.84 9.42 43.02
C ILE A 199 -14.17 9.36 43.79
N ALA A 200 -15.24 8.86 43.17
CA ALA A 200 -16.53 8.71 43.83
C ALA A 200 -16.45 7.79 45.06
N ALA A 201 -15.67 6.70 44.99
CA ALA A 201 -15.41 5.82 46.11
C ALA A 201 -14.68 6.52 47.27
N ALA A 202 -13.81 7.49 47.00
CA ALA A 202 -13.19 8.34 48.03
C ALA A 202 -14.22 9.19 48.80
N THR A 203 -15.33 9.56 48.15
CA THR A 203 -16.31 10.51 48.68
C THR A 203 -17.49 9.88 49.40
N LYS A 204 -17.65 8.54 49.35
CA LYS A 204 -18.84 7.84 49.88
C LYS A 204 -19.08 8.07 51.38
N ASP A 205 -18.05 8.40 52.14
CA ASP A 205 -18.15 8.65 53.59
C ASP A 205 -18.40 10.14 53.94
N GLY A 206 -18.81 10.95 52.96
CA GLY A 206 -19.26 12.34 53.18
C GLY A 206 -18.15 13.38 53.24
N GLY A 207 -17.13 13.25 52.38
CA GLY A 207 -16.05 14.24 52.25
C GLY A 207 -15.70 14.55 50.79
N VAL A 208 -15.17 15.76 50.56
CA VAL A 208 -14.70 16.23 49.24
C VAL A 208 -13.22 15.85 49.09
N PRO A 209 -12.82 15.20 47.97
CA PRO A 209 -11.43 14.85 47.73
C PRO A 209 -10.66 16.13 47.36
N THR A 210 -9.41 16.24 47.82
CA THR A 210 -8.54 17.36 47.44
C THR A 210 -7.76 16.98 46.20
N PHE A 211 -7.96 17.68 45.10
CA PHE A 211 -7.17 17.50 43.88
C PHE A 211 -5.85 18.25 43.98
N LEU A 212 -4.76 17.62 43.54
CA LEU A 212 -3.43 18.21 43.55
C LEU A 212 -3.10 18.73 42.14
N ALA A 213 -3.01 20.04 42.01
CA ALA A 213 -2.61 20.68 40.75
C ALA A 213 -1.12 20.46 40.48
N ILE A 214 -0.79 20.25 39.21
CA ILE A 214 0.56 20.26 38.68
C ILE A 214 0.82 21.65 38.07
N ASP A 215 0.99 22.66 38.92
CA ASP A 215 1.30 24.04 38.51
C ASP A 215 2.55 24.19 37.62
N SER A 216 3.47 23.21 37.63
CA SER A 216 4.66 23.18 36.78
C SER A 216 4.45 22.39 35.49
N ALA A 217 3.21 22.15 35.06
CA ALA A 217 2.90 21.37 33.86
C ALA A 217 3.60 21.92 32.60
N GLU A 218 3.63 23.24 32.43
CA GLU A 218 4.29 23.90 31.30
C GLU A 218 5.82 23.70 31.34
N ALA A 219 6.42 23.72 32.54
CA ALA A 219 7.85 23.46 32.70
C ALA A 219 8.21 21.99 32.46
N ILE A 220 7.32 21.06 32.86
CA ILE A 220 7.49 19.63 32.55
C ILE A 220 7.43 19.44 31.03
N ALA A 221 6.43 20.00 30.35
CA ALA A 221 6.28 19.89 28.89
C ALA A 221 7.49 20.45 28.12
N GLN A 222 8.14 21.51 28.62
CA GLN A 222 9.35 22.04 28.01
C GLN A 222 10.58 21.13 28.19
N ASN A 223 10.70 20.47 29.34
CA ASN A 223 11.82 19.56 29.64
C ASN A 223 11.60 18.15 29.07
N HIS A 224 10.34 17.78 28.85
CA HIS A 224 9.88 16.47 28.43
C HIS A 224 8.88 16.64 27.28
N PRO A 225 9.35 16.68 26.02
CA PRO A 225 8.51 16.88 24.83
C PRO A 225 7.39 15.85 24.65
N GLU A 226 7.49 14.71 25.33
CA GLU A 226 6.45 13.68 25.39
C GLU A 226 5.19 14.07 26.19
N TYR A 227 5.26 15.14 26.99
CA TYR A 227 4.17 15.65 27.81
C TYR A 227 3.68 17.02 27.33
N GLU A 228 2.37 17.24 27.47
CA GLU A 228 1.74 18.53 27.20
C GLU A 228 1.05 19.06 28.45
N ALA A 229 1.06 20.38 28.65
CA ALA A 229 0.23 21.01 29.67
C ALA A 229 -1.26 20.84 29.33
N ALA A 230 -2.07 20.53 30.33
CA ALA A 230 -3.51 20.37 30.19
C ALA A 230 -4.23 20.82 31.46
N GLU A 231 -5.53 21.02 31.34
CA GLU A 231 -6.36 21.44 32.45
C GLU A 231 -7.57 20.50 32.56
N ILE A 232 -7.94 20.16 33.79
CA ILE A 232 -9.10 19.33 34.10
C ILE A 232 -10.24 20.29 34.45
N PRO A 233 -11.32 20.34 33.65
CA PRO A 233 -12.44 21.23 33.92
C PRO A 233 -13.12 20.92 35.26
N ALA A 234 -13.70 21.95 35.88
CA ALA A 234 -14.59 21.79 37.02
C ALA A 234 -15.73 20.80 36.68
N GLY A 235 -16.08 19.93 37.63
CA GLY A 235 -17.14 18.94 37.46
C GLY A 235 -16.81 17.77 36.52
N ALA A 236 -15.58 17.64 35.99
CA ALA A 236 -15.19 16.61 35.04
C ALA A 236 -15.49 15.16 35.49
N PHE A 237 -15.46 14.88 36.80
CA PHE A 237 -15.71 13.55 37.37
C PHE A 237 -17.10 13.42 38.01
N GLY A 238 -17.95 14.43 37.86
CA GLY A 238 -19.30 14.49 38.42
C GLY A 238 -19.36 14.57 39.95
N GLY A 239 -20.57 14.77 40.47
CA GLY A 239 -20.84 14.89 41.91
C GLY A 239 -21.72 16.09 42.23
N SER A 240 -22.19 16.16 43.48
CA SER A 240 -22.77 17.37 44.07
C SER A 240 -22.19 17.49 45.48
N PRO A 241 -21.20 18.37 45.73
CA PRO A 241 -20.64 19.41 44.83
C PRO A 241 -19.80 18.86 43.66
N ASP A 242 -19.51 19.73 42.68
CA ASP A 242 -18.70 19.45 41.49
C ASP A 242 -17.30 18.95 41.84
N ARG A 243 -16.75 18.04 41.02
CA ARG A 243 -15.45 17.41 41.25
C ARG A 243 -14.61 17.40 39.97
N PRO A 244 -13.48 18.12 39.94
CA PRO A 244 -13.03 19.12 40.90
C PRO A 244 -13.98 20.34 41.00
N GLU A 245 -13.87 21.14 42.06
CA GLU A 245 -14.68 22.37 42.24
C GLU A 245 -14.27 23.47 41.26
N ASP A 246 -12.96 23.61 41.04
CA ASP A 246 -12.34 24.53 40.09
C ASP A 246 -11.52 23.76 39.06
N GLU A 247 -11.06 24.45 38.01
CA GLU A 247 -10.13 23.92 37.04
C GLU A 247 -8.79 23.54 37.68
N VAL A 248 -8.29 22.34 37.38
CA VAL A 248 -7.04 21.81 37.95
C VAL A 248 -6.02 21.61 36.85
N LYS A 249 -4.90 22.34 36.95
CA LYS A 249 -3.74 22.19 36.06
C LYS A 249 -3.12 20.80 36.21
N THR A 250 -2.77 20.20 35.09
CA THR A 250 -2.15 18.88 35.03
C THR A 250 -1.27 18.71 33.79
N ILE A 251 -0.61 17.56 33.69
CA ILE A 251 0.08 17.12 32.49
C ILE A 251 -0.75 16.07 31.76
N SER A 252 -0.54 16.01 30.46
CA SER A 252 -1.21 15.11 29.54
C SER A 252 -0.22 14.44 28.61
N PHE A 253 -0.62 13.31 28.06
CA PHE A 253 0.16 12.53 27.11
C PHE A 253 -0.77 11.80 26.15
N ASN A 254 -0.26 11.59 24.95
CA ASN A 254 -1.05 11.07 23.84
C ASN A 254 -0.84 9.55 23.68
N HIS A 255 -1.90 8.84 23.30
CA HIS A 255 -1.78 7.49 22.76
C HIS A 255 -1.88 7.57 21.25
N HIS A 256 -0.88 7.03 20.56
CA HIS A 256 -0.82 7.04 19.10
C HIS A 256 -1.00 5.63 18.56
N ILE A 257 -1.69 5.52 17.44
CA ILE A 257 -1.58 4.39 16.54
C ILE A 257 -0.35 4.67 15.68
N VAL A 258 0.65 3.81 15.79
CA VAL A 258 1.90 3.92 15.03
C VAL A 258 2.04 2.77 14.05
N ALA A 259 2.59 3.06 12.88
CA ALA A 259 2.97 2.07 11.88
C ALA A 259 4.48 1.89 11.87
N ARG A 260 4.93 0.71 11.44
CA ARG A 260 6.34 0.45 11.15
C ARG A 260 6.73 1.24 9.90
N LYS A 261 7.87 1.94 9.95
CA LYS A 261 8.44 2.75 8.85
C LYS A 261 8.58 2.02 7.50
N GLY A 262 8.72 0.70 7.52
CA GLY A 262 8.83 -0.12 6.31
C GLY A 262 7.49 -0.62 5.75
N LEU A 263 6.36 -0.11 6.25
CA LEU A 263 5.04 -0.41 5.72
C LEU A 263 4.77 0.46 4.49
N ALA A 264 4.04 -0.05 3.50
CA ALA A 264 3.80 0.69 2.27
C ALA A 264 2.91 1.92 2.53
N ASP A 265 3.32 3.09 2.00
CA ASP A 265 2.58 4.35 2.13
C ASP A 265 1.12 4.24 1.68
N SER A 266 0.87 3.49 0.59
CA SER A 266 -0.47 3.23 0.08
C SER A 266 -1.34 2.45 1.06
N THR A 267 -0.76 1.48 1.78
CA THR A 267 -1.47 0.70 2.79
C THR A 267 -1.79 1.55 4.01
N VAL A 268 -0.87 2.42 4.44
CA VAL A 268 -1.10 3.32 5.59
C VAL A 268 -2.10 4.43 5.24
N SER A 269 -2.03 5.02 4.05
CA SER A 269 -3.06 5.96 3.56
C SER A 269 -4.44 5.29 3.53
N ALA A 270 -4.55 4.09 2.93
CA ALA A 270 -5.81 3.35 2.89
C ALA A 270 -6.36 3.03 4.30
N PHE A 271 -5.47 2.64 5.22
CA PHE A 271 -5.85 2.43 6.62
C PHE A 271 -6.32 3.73 7.30
N THR A 272 -5.64 4.85 7.06
CA THR A 272 -5.98 6.17 7.63
C THR A 272 -7.36 6.62 7.15
N HIS A 273 -7.64 6.52 5.85
CA HIS A 273 -8.97 6.75 5.28
C HIS A 273 -10.04 5.87 5.92
N GLN A 274 -9.77 4.58 6.06
CA GLN A 274 -10.72 3.65 6.64
C GLN A 274 -10.99 3.97 8.11
N LEU A 275 -9.95 4.30 8.88
CA LEU A 275 -10.05 4.72 10.27
C LEU A 275 -10.97 5.95 10.44
N PHE A 276 -10.76 7.00 9.63
CA PHE A 276 -11.56 8.22 9.74
C PHE A 276 -12.95 8.10 9.12
N SER A 277 -13.15 7.25 8.11
CA SER A 277 -14.48 7.03 7.52
C SER A 277 -15.43 6.26 8.46
N VAL A 278 -14.91 5.30 9.23
CA VAL A 278 -15.73 4.58 10.23
C VAL A 278 -15.82 5.30 11.58
N ARG A 279 -15.16 6.46 11.75
CA ARG A 279 -15.14 7.23 13.00
C ARG A 279 -16.55 7.52 13.49
N GLN A 280 -17.45 7.96 12.61
CA GLN A 280 -18.84 8.26 12.98
C GLN A 280 -19.59 7.03 13.50
N GLN A 281 -19.37 5.86 12.89
CA GLN A 281 -19.97 4.61 13.35
C GLN A 281 -19.45 4.22 14.74
N LEU A 282 -18.13 4.36 14.95
CA LEU A 282 -17.49 4.08 16.24
C LEU A 282 -17.98 4.96 17.37
N LEU A 283 -18.44 6.19 17.11
CA LEU A 283 -18.98 7.07 18.16
C LEU A 283 -20.16 6.48 18.91
N SER A 284 -20.98 5.67 18.22
CA SER A 284 -22.16 5.05 18.83
C SER A 284 -21.80 3.94 19.81
N GLU A 285 -20.74 3.19 19.53
CA GLU A 285 -20.25 2.08 20.38
C GLU A 285 -19.23 2.55 21.42
N PHE A 286 -18.37 3.50 21.04
CA PHE A 286 -17.28 4.03 21.86
C PHE A 286 -17.23 5.56 21.74
N PRO A 287 -17.85 6.30 22.67
CA PRO A 287 -17.79 7.77 22.68
C PRO A 287 -16.36 8.34 22.76
N LEU A 288 -15.41 7.55 23.27
CA LEU A 288 -13.98 7.88 23.28
C LEU A 288 -13.37 7.99 21.88
N ALA A 289 -13.97 7.37 20.86
CA ALA A 289 -13.56 7.49 19.46
C ALA A 289 -13.73 8.94 18.92
N ALA A 290 -14.48 9.79 19.61
CA ALA A 290 -14.58 11.22 19.27
C ALA A 290 -13.26 11.95 19.41
N LYS A 291 -12.33 11.43 20.20
CA LYS A 291 -11.00 11.99 20.44
C LYS A 291 -9.93 11.39 19.52
N ILE A 292 -10.32 10.58 18.53
CA ILE A 292 -9.40 10.14 17.48
C ILE A 292 -9.14 11.33 16.56
N GLU A 293 -7.89 11.75 16.50
CA GLU A 293 -7.40 12.90 15.75
C GLU A 293 -6.35 12.46 14.74
N THR A 294 -6.20 13.26 13.70
CA THR A 294 -5.13 13.10 12.72
C THR A 294 -3.77 13.19 13.43
N PRO A 295 -2.75 12.49 12.92
CA PRO A 295 -1.42 12.59 13.50
C PRO A 295 -0.90 14.03 13.32
N ASP A 296 0.00 14.44 14.20
CA ASP A 296 0.73 15.69 14.05
C ASP A 296 1.71 15.56 12.88
N THR A 297 1.53 16.39 11.84
CA THR A 297 2.39 16.41 10.65
C THR A 297 3.55 17.40 10.76
N ASP A 298 3.67 18.10 11.89
CA ASP A 298 4.80 18.99 12.15
C ASP A 298 6.13 18.23 12.22
N LYS A 299 7.20 18.89 11.78
CA LYS A 299 8.55 18.29 11.76
C LYS A 299 9.14 18.06 13.15
N ASP A 300 8.65 18.81 14.13
CA ASP A 300 9.09 18.78 15.52
C ASP A 300 8.18 17.89 16.40
N ALA A 301 7.24 17.18 15.78
CA ALA A 301 6.37 16.24 16.48
C ALA A 301 7.20 15.16 17.20
N ALA A 302 6.80 14.83 18.44
CA ALA A 302 7.47 13.82 19.26
C ALA A 302 7.56 12.44 18.57
N ILE A 303 6.58 12.13 17.71
CA ILE A 303 6.59 10.98 16.82
C ILE A 303 6.34 11.46 15.40
N PRO A 304 7.27 11.28 14.45
CA PRO A 304 7.08 11.73 13.09
C PRO A 304 5.91 10.99 12.42
N ALA A 305 5.05 11.71 11.71
CA ALA A 305 3.95 11.13 10.97
C ALA A 305 4.44 10.16 9.87
N HIS A 306 3.66 9.10 9.63
CA HIS A 306 3.91 8.20 8.51
C HIS A 306 3.56 8.91 7.20
N PRO A 307 4.38 8.85 6.13
CA PRO A 307 4.11 9.58 4.89
C PRO A 307 2.72 9.31 4.30
N GLY A 308 2.29 8.04 4.30
CA GLY A 308 0.91 7.68 3.92
C GLY A 308 -0.20 8.31 4.76
N ALA A 309 0.01 8.55 6.06
CA ALA A 309 -0.97 9.23 6.91
C ALA A 309 -0.89 10.76 6.76
N ALA A 310 0.31 11.32 6.64
CA ALA A 310 0.53 12.74 6.37
C ALA A 310 -0.10 13.15 5.04
N ALA A 311 0.03 12.35 3.98
CA ALA A 311 -0.61 12.62 2.69
C ALA A 311 -2.13 12.74 2.76
N PHE A 312 -2.79 12.03 3.69
CA PHE A 312 -4.24 12.16 3.93
C PHE A 312 -4.57 13.51 4.60
N VAL A 313 -3.74 13.96 5.55
CA VAL A 313 -3.93 15.22 6.29
C VAL A 313 -3.64 16.43 5.41
N ASP A 314 -2.52 16.38 4.68
CA ASP A 314 -2.05 17.48 3.83
C ASP A 314 -2.84 17.58 2.51
N GLY A 315 -3.71 16.60 2.22
CA GLY A 315 -4.49 16.53 0.98
C GLY A 315 -3.65 16.20 -0.26
N GLU A 316 -2.36 15.88 -0.10
CA GLU A 316 -1.42 15.52 -1.16
C GLU A 316 -1.52 14.04 -1.58
N GLU A 317 -2.72 13.47 -1.56
CA GLU A 317 -2.89 12.10 -2.03
C GLU A 317 -2.74 12.03 -3.54
N LYS A 318 -1.59 11.47 -3.96
CA LYS A 318 -1.37 11.15 -5.37
C LYS A 318 -2.46 10.21 -5.87
N THR A 319 -3.25 10.69 -6.82
CA THR A 319 -4.27 9.90 -7.51
C THR A 319 -3.61 8.70 -8.21
N PHE A 320 -4.40 7.65 -8.50
CA PHE A 320 -3.91 6.48 -9.24
C PHE A 320 -3.16 6.87 -10.52
N LEU A 321 -3.70 7.84 -11.26
CA LEU A 321 -3.10 8.33 -12.50
C LEU A 321 -1.75 9.01 -12.23
N ASP A 322 -1.65 9.86 -11.20
CA ASP A 322 -0.41 10.54 -10.85
C ASP A 322 0.70 9.57 -10.39
N ARG A 323 0.34 8.55 -9.61
CA ARG A 323 1.29 7.55 -9.11
C ARG A 323 1.80 6.60 -10.20
N TYR A 324 0.93 6.19 -11.11
CA TYR A 324 1.26 5.19 -12.13
C TYR A 324 1.51 5.79 -13.51
N SER A 325 1.42 7.11 -13.69
CA SER A 325 1.62 7.81 -14.97
C SER A 325 2.90 7.33 -15.67
N ASP A 326 4.03 7.33 -14.96
CA ASP A 326 5.31 6.93 -15.52
C ASP A 326 5.29 5.49 -16.03
N TYR A 327 4.73 4.57 -15.24
CA TYR A 327 4.62 3.16 -15.64
C TYR A 327 3.65 2.95 -16.82
N ILE A 328 2.56 3.70 -16.87
CA ILE A 328 1.61 3.67 -17.98
C ILE A 328 2.31 4.16 -19.26
N TRP A 329 3.07 5.24 -19.19
CA TRP A 329 3.85 5.75 -20.32
C TRP A 329 4.92 4.76 -20.80
N TRP A 330 5.67 4.15 -19.87
CA TRP A 330 6.63 3.09 -20.21
C TRP A 330 5.96 1.88 -20.85
N GLY A 331 4.80 1.46 -20.35
CA GLY A 331 4.00 0.39 -20.94
C GLY A 331 3.53 0.72 -22.36
N LEU A 332 3.04 1.94 -22.59
CA LEU A 332 2.62 2.41 -23.90
C LEU A 332 3.79 2.43 -24.90
N MET A 333 4.95 2.92 -24.47
CA MET A 333 6.17 2.93 -25.27
C MET A 333 6.64 1.51 -25.62
N ALA A 334 6.65 0.60 -24.65
CA ALA A 334 7.00 -0.80 -24.90
C ALA A 334 6.06 -1.48 -25.89
N LEU A 335 4.75 -1.22 -25.78
CA LEU A 335 3.74 -1.78 -26.68
C LEU A 335 3.89 -1.25 -28.11
N SER A 336 4.22 0.04 -28.27
CA SER A 336 4.56 0.64 -29.58
C SER A 336 5.82 0.04 -30.19
N ALA A 337 6.88 -0.14 -29.39
CA ALA A 337 8.11 -0.78 -29.82
C ALA A 337 7.88 -2.24 -30.25
N MET A 338 7.09 -3.01 -29.50
CA MET A 338 6.71 -4.37 -29.86
C MET A 338 5.87 -4.41 -31.15
N GLY A 339 4.94 -3.48 -31.34
CA GLY A 339 4.17 -3.36 -32.58
C GLY A 339 5.07 -3.12 -33.79
N SER A 340 6.07 -2.25 -33.64
CA SER A 340 7.05 -1.94 -34.68
C SER A 340 7.96 -3.14 -35.00
N ALA A 341 8.45 -3.84 -33.96
CA ALA A 341 9.25 -5.05 -34.13
C ALA A 341 8.44 -6.19 -34.77
N GLY A 342 7.16 -6.34 -34.40
CA GLY A 342 6.25 -7.31 -35.00
C GLY A 342 5.99 -7.03 -36.48
N ALA A 343 5.77 -5.76 -36.84
CA ALA A 343 5.62 -5.36 -38.24
C ALA A 343 6.90 -5.61 -39.06
N TRP A 344 8.07 -5.31 -38.49
CA TRP A 344 9.37 -5.62 -39.11
C TRP A 344 9.56 -7.12 -39.32
N PHE A 345 9.23 -7.94 -38.31
CA PHE A 345 9.35 -9.40 -38.39
C PHE A 345 8.38 -10.02 -39.41
N ALA A 346 7.13 -9.54 -39.46
CA ALA A 346 6.17 -9.96 -40.49
C ALA A 346 6.65 -9.57 -41.91
N GLY A 347 7.29 -8.40 -42.05
CA GLY A 347 7.92 -7.97 -43.29
C GLY A 347 9.13 -8.82 -43.68
N TYR A 348 9.92 -9.30 -42.72
CA TYR A 348 11.05 -10.18 -42.95
C TYR A 348 10.60 -11.56 -43.47
N LEU A 349 9.58 -12.16 -42.85
CA LEU A 349 9.03 -13.45 -43.29
C LEU A 349 8.46 -13.40 -44.72
N LYS A 350 7.78 -12.30 -45.09
CA LYS A 350 7.24 -12.11 -46.45
C LYS A 350 8.30 -11.75 -47.50
N ARG A 351 9.55 -11.52 -47.10
CA ARG A 351 10.61 -11.10 -48.02
C ARG A 351 11.06 -12.25 -48.91
N ASP A 352 11.10 -13.48 -48.39
CA ASP A 352 11.53 -14.67 -49.13
C ASP A 352 10.63 -14.95 -50.35
N GLU A 353 9.32 -14.81 -50.18
CA GLU A 353 8.32 -15.00 -51.25
C GLU A 353 8.45 -13.96 -52.40
N ARG A 354 8.82 -12.71 -52.08
CA ARG A 354 9.05 -11.66 -53.09
C ARG A 354 10.32 -11.91 -53.92
N THR A 355 11.37 -12.46 -53.33
CA THR A 355 12.61 -12.80 -54.04
C THR A 355 12.41 -13.96 -55.02
N ILE A 356 11.66 -15.00 -54.62
CA ILE A 356 11.34 -16.14 -55.49
C ILE A 356 10.57 -15.65 -56.73
N ASN A 357 9.56 -14.80 -56.55
CA ASN A 357 8.76 -14.27 -57.67
C ASN A 357 9.60 -13.44 -58.68
N THR A 358 10.52 -12.61 -58.18
CA THR A 358 11.40 -11.80 -59.06
C THR A 358 12.30 -12.70 -59.92
N SER A 359 12.82 -13.79 -59.35
CA SER A 359 13.68 -14.74 -60.07
C SER A 359 12.94 -15.53 -61.16
N LEU A 360 11.67 -15.88 -60.95
CA LEU A 360 10.85 -16.59 -61.95
C LEU A 360 10.53 -15.71 -63.17
N ARG A 361 10.30 -14.42 -62.95
CA ARG A 361 10.11 -13.44 -64.03
C ARG A 361 11.38 -13.25 -64.85
N ASP A 362 12.53 -13.09 -64.21
CA ASP A 362 13.81 -12.92 -64.90
C ASP A 362 14.15 -14.17 -65.73
N ARG A 363 13.86 -15.36 -65.20
CA ARG A 363 14.03 -16.62 -65.94
C ARG A 363 13.18 -16.70 -67.21
N LEU A 364 11.90 -16.28 -67.16
CA LEU A 364 11.06 -16.19 -68.37
C LEU A 364 11.64 -15.22 -69.41
N LEU A 365 12.15 -14.06 -68.97
CA LEU A 365 12.76 -13.08 -69.87
C LEU A 365 14.04 -13.60 -70.52
N GLU A 366 14.83 -14.43 -69.82
CA GLU A 366 16.00 -15.11 -70.39
C GLU A 366 15.63 -16.21 -71.39
N MET A 367 14.49 -16.89 -71.21
CA MET A 367 14.03 -17.92 -72.14
C MET A 367 13.53 -17.35 -73.48
N ILE A 368 13.08 -16.09 -73.54
CA ILE A 368 12.66 -15.42 -74.79
C ILE A 368 13.77 -15.41 -75.86
N PRO A 369 15.00 -14.90 -75.60
CA PRO A 369 16.06 -14.91 -76.59
C PRO A 369 16.58 -16.33 -76.92
N LEU A 370 16.50 -17.28 -75.98
CA LEU A 370 16.84 -18.69 -76.21
C LEU A 370 15.86 -19.33 -77.19
N ALA A 371 14.55 -19.13 -76.99
CA ALA A 371 13.51 -19.60 -77.90
C ALA A 371 13.70 -19.03 -79.32
N ARG A 372 14.02 -17.73 -79.46
CA ARG A 372 14.25 -17.12 -80.79
C ARG A 372 15.45 -17.67 -81.55
N LYS A 373 16.44 -18.24 -80.85
CA LYS A 373 17.70 -18.76 -81.43
C LYS A 373 17.72 -20.28 -81.58
N SER A 374 16.73 -20.99 -81.05
CA SER A 374 16.69 -22.45 -81.06
C SER A 374 16.53 -23.00 -82.48
N ASP A 375 17.30 -24.02 -82.84
CA ASP A 375 17.31 -24.62 -84.19
C ASP A 375 16.53 -25.95 -84.24
N SER A 376 16.09 -26.46 -83.09
CA SER A 376 15.34 -27.71 -82.93
C SER A 376 13.91 -27.44 -82.43
N THR A 377 12.93 -28.17 -82.97
CA THR A 377 11.55 -28.16 -82.47
C THR A 377 11.45 -28.81 -81.09
N GLU A 378 12.32 -29.77 -80.78
CA GLU A 378 12.35 -30.47 -79.49
C GLU A 378 12.86 -29.57 -78.35
N GLU A 379 13.83 -28.69 -78.63
CA GLU A 379 14.29 -27.66 -77.69
C GLU A 379 13.18 -26.64 -77.38
N LEU A 380 12.39 -26.26 -78.38
CA LEU A 380 11.27 -25.35 -78.21
C LEU A 380 10.14 -25.97 -77.37
N ASP A 381 9.89 -27.27 -77.50
CA ASP A 381 8.91 -27.99 -76.68
C ASP A 381 9.38 -28.11 -75.22
N GLN A 382 10.68 -28.30 -74.96
CA GLN A 382 11.25 -28.30 -73.61
C GLN A 382 11.13 -26.92 -72.94
N LEU A 383 11.47 -25.85 -73.66
CA LEU A 383 11.32 -24.48 -73.14
C LEU A 383 9.86 -24.13 -72.85
N GLN A 384 8.92 -24.66 -73.64
CA GLN A 384 7.49 -24.47 -73.42
C GLN A 384 7.02 -25.20 -72.15
N ALA A 385 7.47 -26.44 -71.92
CA ALA A 385 7.18 -27.19 -70.70
C ALA A 385 7.76 -26.50 -69.44
N GLU A 386 8.97 -25.93 -69.52
CA GLU A 386 9.58 -25.16 -68.43
C GLU A 386 8.76 -23.89 -68.11
N ALA A 387 8.26 -23.18 -69.14
CA ALA A 387 7.40 -22.01 -68.94
C ALA A 387 6.04 -22.36 -68.28
N ASP A 388 5.43 -23.48 -68.66
CA ASP A 388 4.18 -23.97 -68.06
C ASP A 388 4.36 -24.36 -66.57
N GLU A 389 5.50 -24.93 -66.21
CA GLU A 389 5.85 -25.24 -64.82
C GLU A 389 6.01 -23.97 -63.98
N ILE A 390 6.70 -22.96 -64.52
CA ILE A 390 6.86 -21.65 -63.88
C ILE A 390 5.49 -20.97 -63.68
N LEU A 391 4.59 -21.03 -64.67
CA LEU A 391 3.24 -20.50 -64.55
C LEU A 391 2.45 -21.19 -63.44
N ARG A 392 2.50 -22.54 -63.36
CA ARG A 392 1.83 -23.31 -62.32
C ARG A 392 2.32 -22.89 -60.93
N ASN A 393 3.63 -22.80 -60.73
CA ASN A 393 4.22 -22.39 -59.45
C ASN A 393 3.80 -20.95 -59.07
N THR A 394 3.76 -20.05 -60.05
CA THR A 394 3.36 -18.65 -59.84
C THR A 394 1.88 -18.53 -59.44
N LEU A 395 0.99 -19.32 -60.05
CA LEU A 395 -0.43 -19.34 -59.69
C LEU A 395 -0.66 -19.90 -58.28
N THR A 396 0.05 -20.95 -57.87
CA THR A 396 0.00 -21.46 -56.48
C THR A 396 0.43 -20.39 -55.48
N CYS A 397 1.51 -19.65 -55.76
CA CYS A 397 1.94 -18.55 -54.91
C CYS A 397 0.94 -17.37 -54.88
N PHE A 398 0.17 -17.14 -55.95
CA PHE A 398 -0.89 -16.14 -55.96
C PHE A 398 -2.09 -16.56 -55.10
N GLU A 399 -2.50 -17.83 -55.16
CA GLU A 399 -3.58 -18.40 -54.32
C GLU A 399 -3.25 -18.33 -52.83
N ASP A 400 -1.98 -18.50 -52.47
CA ASP A 400 -1.48 -18.36 -51.08
C ASP A 400 -1.36 -16.90 -50.60
N GLY A 401 -1.68 -15.92 -51.47
CA GLY A 401 -1.64 -14.49 -51.15
C GLY A 401 -0.23 -13.91 -51.08
N ALA A 402 0.78 -14.64 -51.57
CA ALA A 402 2.18 -14.20 -51.62
C ALA A 402 2.44 -13.21 -52.77
N ILE A 403 1.58 -13.18 -53.79
CA ILE A 403 1.72 -12.33 -54.98
C ILE A 403 0.63 -11.24 -55.03
N GLU A 404 1.04 -10.00 -55.21
CA GLU A 404 0.13 -8.88 -55.46
C GLU A 404 -0.37 -8.89 -56.92
N HIS A 405 -1.62 -8.48 -57.14
CA HIS A 405 -2.27 -8.51 -58.45
C HIS A 405 -1.47 -7.79 -59.55
N ALA A 406 -0.71 -6.73 -59.22
CA ALA A 406 0.14 -6.01 -60.16
C ALA A 406 1.34 -6.84 -60.66
N ALA A 407 1.91 -7.69 -59.80
CA ALA A 407 3.03 -8.55 -60.16
C ALA A 407 2.58 -9.70 -61.09
N LEU A 408 1.37 -10.23 -60.88
CA LEU A 408 0.77 -11.23 -61.77
C LEU A 408 0.54 -10.67 -63.18
N THR A 409 0.09 -9.40 -63.29
CA THR A 409 -0.08 -8.75 -64.60
C THR A 409 1.25 -8.63 -65.36
N ALA A 410 2.33 -8.24 -64.69
CA ALA A 410 3.65 -8.13 -65.32
C ALA A 410 4.20 -9.51 -65.77
N PHE A 411 3.94 -10.55 -64.98
CA PHE A 411 4.29 -11.93 -65.33
C PHE A 411 3.52 -12.41 -66.58
N ASN A 412 2.21 -12.15 -66.66
CA ASN A 412 1.39 -12.52 -67.81
C ASN A 412 1.90 -11.90 -69.12
N ILE A 413 2.31 -10.63 -69.09
CA ILE A 413 2.91 -9.94 -70.26
C ILE A 413 4.19 -10.64 -70.72
N ALA A 414 5.06 -11.06 -69.79
CA ALA A 414 6.30 -11.76 -70.15
C ALA A 414 6.03 -13.14 -70.75
N LEU A 415 5.06 -13.88 -70.20
CA LEU A 415 4.66 -15.19 -70.71
C LEU A 415 4.05 -15.10 -72.12
N GLU A 416 3.21 -14.10 -72.38
CA GLU A 416 2.64 -13.87 -73.71
C GLU A 416 3.72 -13.57 -74.76
N GLN A 417 4.72 -12.74 -74.39
CA GLN A 417 5.87 -12.48 -75.27
C GLN A 417 6.71 -13.74 -75.53
N PHE A 418 6.86 -14.62 -74.53
CA PHE A 418 7.54 -15.90 -74.69
C PHE A 418 6.80 -16.84 -75.63
N HIS A 419 5.49 -17.03 -75.45
CA HIS A 419 4.67 -17.86 -76.34
C HIS A 419 4.70 -17.37 -77.79
N ASN A 420 4.61 -16.06 -78.01
CA ASN A 420 4.72 -15.48 -79.34
C ASN A 420 6.11 -15.75 -79.96
N ALA A 421 7.19 -15.63 -79.18
CA ALA A 421 8.54 -15.94 -79.65
C ALA A 421 8.74 -17.42 -80.04
N VAL A 422 8.16 -18.36 -79.28
CA VAL A 422 8.17 -19.79 -79.59
C VAL A 422 7.34 -20.10 -80.84
N ALA A 423 6.14 -19.53 -80.95
CA ALA A 423 5.25 -19.72 -82.09
C ALA A 423 5.88 -19.22 -83.40
N ASP A 424 6.43 -17.99 -83.39
CA ASP A 424 7.13 -17.42 -84.54
C ASP A 424 8.32 -18.30 -84.97
N ARG A 425 9.09 -18.82 -84.01
CA ARG A 425 10.24 -19.67 -84.32
C ARG A 425 9.83 -21.04 -84.86
N LYS A 426 8.79 -21.67 -84.30
CA LYS A 426 8.23 -22.94 -84.81
C LYS A 426 7.75 -22.77 -86.26
N LEU A 427 7.08 -21.67 -86.57
CA LEU A 427 6.64 -21.36 -87.95
C LEU A 427 7.81 -21.21 -88.92
N ILE A 428 8.91 -20.57 -88.51
CA ILE A 428 10.13 -20.44 -89.30
C ILE A 428 10.80 -21.80 -89.54
N LEU A 429 10.88 -22.66 -88.51
CA LEU A 429 11.48 -23.99 -88.64
C LEU A 429 10.63 -24.93 -89.51
N MET A 430 9.30 -24.80 -89.47
CA MET A 430 8.36 -25.58 -90.30
C MET A 430 8.37 -25.15 -91.79
N SER A 431 8.79 -23.91 -92.09
CA SER A 431 8.84 -23.38 -93.46
C SER A 431 10.20 -23.56 -94.16
N MET A 432 11.21 -24.12 -93.48
CA MET A 432 12.51 -24.45 -94.09
C MET A 432 12.49 -25.78 -94.89
N PRO A 433 12.94 -25.82 -96.16
CA PRO A 433 13.01 -27.05 -96.94
C PRO A 433 14.10 -28.02 -96.42
N ALA A 434 13.77 -29.32 -96.37
CA ALA A 434 14.52 -30.40 -95.70
C ALA A 434 16.01 -30.59 -96.11
N ASN A 435 16.49 -29.94 -97.17
CA ASN A 435 17.89 -30.03 -97.61
C ASN A 435 18.86 -29.06 -96.88
N LEU A 436 18.36 -28.12 -96.06
CA LEU A 436 19.21 -27.21 -95.28
C LEU A 436 19.37 -27.61 -93.80
N GLN A 437 18.51 -28.48 -93.28
CA GLN A 437 18.59 -28.94 -91.89
C GLN A 437 19.77 -29.90 -91.64
N ARG A 438 20.24 -30.63 -92.65
CA ARG A 438 21.39 -31.55 -92.51
C ARG A 438 22.75 -30.84 -92.57
N THR A 439 22.84 -29.74 -93.32
CA THR A 439 24.09 -28.98 -93.51
C THR A 439 24.46 -28.14 -92.29
N SER A 440 23.49 -27.57 -91.57
CA SER A 440 23.75 -26.83 -90.32
C SER A 440 24.20 -27.75 -89.17
N ALA A 441 23.62 -28.96 -89.07
CA ALA A 441 24.02 -29.96 -88.08
C ALA A 441 25.45 -30.51 -88.33
N GLN A 442 25.83 -30.72 -89.60
CA GLN A 442 27.17 -31.20 -89.96
C GLN A 442 28.27 -30.12 -89.82
N LEU A 443 27.95 -28.84 -90.02
CA LEU A 443 28.93 -27.75 -89.87
C LEU A 443 29.31 -27.45 -88.41
N ARG A 444 28.46 -27.78 -87.43
CA ARG A 444 28.80 -27.64 -85.99
C ARG A 444 29.48 -28.87 -85.39
N ALA A 445 29.20 -30.09 -85.86
CA ALA A 445 29.93 -31.28 -85.39
C ALA A 445 31.43 -31.26 -85.74
N ALA A 446 31.85 -30.42 -86.71
CA ALA A 446 33.24 -30.21 -87.08
C ALA A 446 33.90 -28.98 -86.40
N GLY A 447 33.18 -28.26 -85.54
CA GLY A 447 33.66 -27.05 -84.88
C GLY A 447 33.10 -26.90 -83.47
N THR A 448 33.75 -27.60 -82.52
CA THR A 448 33.70 -27.44 -81.04
C THR A 448 32.35 -27.52 -80.35
#